data_AF-A0A931WMR2-F1
#
_entry.id   AF-A0A931WMR2-F1
#
_cell.length_a   1.000
_cell.length_b   1.000
_cell.length_c   1.000
_cell.angle_alpha   90.00
_cell.angle_beta   90.00
_cell.angle_gamma   90.00
#
_symmetry.space_group_name_H-M   'P 1'
#
loop_
_entity.id
_entity.type
_entity.pdbx_description
1 polymer ?
#
loop_
_entity_poly.entity_id
_entity_poly.type
_entity_poly.pdbx_seq_one_letter_code
_entity_poly.pdbx_strand_id
1 'polypeptide(L)'
;YSSALKLNTQYMHAIHFDLSLKRSITMEEIVRRLKTNGRVALTNKKSSASVFSFGRDHGIFGRILNQTVIVTQSLALKGDREVVGMCFTPQDGNSLLSSIAATLWFLDSDSYEERLEPLKPYFFKEI
;
A
#
# COMPACT_ATOMS: atom_id res chain seq x y z
N TYR A 1 -12.98 -15.08 0.84
CA TYR A 1 -14.26 -14.34 0.83
C TYR A 1 -13.95 -12.88 1.13
N SER A 2 -14.65 -11.93 0.52
CA SER A 2 -14.48 -10.50 0.77
C SER A 2 -15.84 -9.85 0.99
N SER A 3 -15.94 -8.96 1.97
CA SER A 3 -17.12 -8.14 2.24
C SER A 3 -16.77 -6.66 2.05
N ALA A 4 -17.78 -5.85 1.71
CA ALA A 4 -17.63 -4.40 1.59
C ALA A 4 -18.76 -3.68 2.33
N LEU A 5 -18.41 -2.55 2.95
CA LEU A 5 -19.35 -1.63 3.58
C LEU A 5 -19.03 -0.21 3.12
N LYS A 6 -20.06 0.59 2.83
CA LYS A 6 -19.92 2.01 2.53
C LYS A 6 -20.24 2.83 3.77
N LEU A 7 -19.31 3.69 4.17
CA LEU A 7 -19.45 4.63 5.28
C LEU A 7 -19.41 6.07 4.76
N ASN A 8 -19.85 7.03 5.58
CA ASN A 8 -19.83 8.45 5.28
C ASN A 8 -18.43 9.08 5.46
N THR A 9 -17.43 8.50 4.81
CA THR A 9 -16.06 9.04 4.72
C THR A 9 -15.68 9.28 3.27
N GLN A 10 -14.96 10.37 3.01
CA GLN A 10 -14.57 10.80 1.66
C GLN A 10 -13.08 10.56 1.34
N TYR A 11 -12.27 10.18 2.34
CA TYR A 11 -10.82 10.22 2.18
C TYR A 11 -10.23 8.96 1.53
N MET A 12 -10.31 7.82 2.21
CA MET A 12 -9.63 6.60 1.78
C MET A 12 -10.42 5.37 2.15
N HIS A 13 -10.29 4.32 1.34
CA HIS A 13 -10.73 2.99 1.76
C HIS A 13 -9.81 2.42 2.84
N ALA A 14 -10.40 1.67 3.75
CA ALA A 14 -9.70 0.85 4.72
C ALA A 14 -10.00 -0.63 4.46
N ILE A 15 -8.97 -1.46 4.52
CA ILE A 15 -9.07 -2.90 4.33
C ILE A 15 -8.57 -3.56 5.61
N HIS A 16 -9.41 -4.41 6.21
CA HIS A 16 -8.96 -5.40 7.17
C HIS A 16 -8.68 -6.70 6.41
N PHE A 17 -7.47 -7.23 6.56
CA PHE A 17 -7.06 -8.45 5.87
C PHE A 17 -6.74 -9.56 6.87
N ASP A 18 -6.93 -10.78 6.38
CA ASP A 18 -6.57 -12.04 7.02
C ASP A 18 -5.97 -12.94 5.94
N LEU A 19 -4.67 -13.20 6.03
CA LEU A 19 -3.88 -13.89 5.02
C LEU A 19 -3.35 -15.21 5.58
N SER A 20 -3.88 -16.32 5.07
CA SER A 20 -3.31 -17.65 5.32
C SER A 20 -2.15 -17.95 4.37
N LEU A 21 -0.96 -18.20 4.93
CA LEU A 21 0.27 -18.42 4.20
C LEU A 21 0.56 -19.91 3.96
N LYS A 22 1.14 -20.21 2.80
CA LYS A 22 1.58 -21.58 2.44
C LYS A 22 2.81 -22.05 3.22
N ARG A 23 3.60 -21.12 3.77
CA ARG A 23 4.85 -21.38 4.49
C ARG A 23 4.87 -20.55 5.77
N SER A 24 5.56 -21.06 6.79
CA SER A 24 5.75 -20.33 8.04
C SER A 24 6.57 -19.06 7.82
N ILE A 25 6.33 -18.05 8.66
CA ILE A 25 6.99 -16.75 8.62
C ILE A 25 7.13 -16.21 10.05
N THR A 26 8.00 -15.23 10.27
CA THR A 26 8.09 -14.50 11.54
C THR A 26 7.61 -13.06 11.35
N MET A 27 7.28 -12.38 12.45
CA MET A 27 6.88 -10.96 12.42
C MET A 27 8.00 -10.07 11.87
N GLU A 28 9.25 -10.37 12.21
CA GLU A 28 10.43 -9.64 11.71
C GLU A 28 10.52 -9.76 10.20
N GLU A 29 10.32 -10.96 9.65
CA GLU A 29 10.34 -11.21 8.21
C GLU A 29 9.17 -10.52 7.48
N ILE A 30 7.97 -10.52 8.07
CA ILE A 30 6.82 -9.78 7.54
C ILE A 30 7.15 -8.29 7.43
N VAL A 31 7.59 -7.68 8.53
CA VAL A 31 7.92 -6.25 8.58
C VAL A 31 9.06 -5.93 7.60
N ARG A 32 10.08 -6.80 7.51
CA ARG A 32 11.19 -6.65 6.56
C ARG A 32 10.70 -6.66 5.11
N ARG A 33 9.84 -7.60 4.73
CA ARG A 33 9.26 -7.67 3.37
C ARG A 33 8.42 -6.46 3.03
N LEU A 34 7.61 -5.98 3.97
CA LEU A 34 6.80 -4.78 3.77
C LEU A 34 7.69 -3.54 3.61
N LYS A 35 8.71 -3.37 4.46
CA LYS A 35 9.67 -2.23 4.39
C LYS A 35 10.51 -2.22 3.11
N THR A 36 10.85 -3.38 2.58
CA THR A 36 11.69 -3.52 1.37
C THR A 36 10.90 -3.42 0.08
N ASN A 37 9.57 -3.52 0.15
CA ASN A 37 8.70 -3.34 -1.01
C ASN A 37 8.45 -1.85 -1.26
N GLY A 38 9.07 -1.28 -2.30
CA GLY A 38 8.92 0.13 -2.65
C GLY A 38 7.50 0.57 -3.04
N ARG A 39 6.57 -0.37 -3.27
CA ARG A 39 5.16 -0.08 -3.58
C ARG A 39 4.29 -0.02 -2.33
N VAL A 40 4.83 -0.36 -1.15
CA VAL A 40 4.11 -0.36 0.13
C VAL A 40 4.66 0.74 1.02
N ALA A 41 3.77 1.57 1.57
CA ALA A 41 4.12 2.50 2.64
C ALA A 41 3.73 1.91 4.00
N LEU A 42 4.49 2.21 5.04
CA LEU A 42 4.12 1.90 6.43
C LEU A 42 3.67 3.17 7.13
N THR A 43 2.77 3.02 8.12
CA THR A 43 2.36 4.15 8.96
C THR A 43 2.12 3.71 10.41
N ASN A 44 2.30 4.67 11.32
CA ASN A 44 1.81 4.60 12.71
C ASN A 44 0.54 5.45 12.91
N LYS A 45 0.05 6.12 11.85
CA LYS A 45 -1.19 6.91 11.89
C LYS A 45 -2.38 5.96 11.99
N LYS A 46 -3.34 6.34 12.83
CA LYS A 46 -4.53 5.52 13.16
C LYS A 46 -5.77 5.87 12.35
N SER A 47 -5.72 6.91 11.50
CA SER A 47 -6.88 7.37 10.74
C SER A 47 -6.54 7.61 9.27
N SER A 48 -7.51 7.34 8.40
CA SER A 48 -7.42 7.66 6.97
C SER A 48 -7.28 9.17 6.73
N ALA A 49 -7.88 10.01 7.57
CA ALA A 49 -7.75 11.47 7.48
C ALA A 49 -6.30 11.93 7.68
N SER A 50 -5.58 11.36 8.65
CA SER A 50 -4.17 11.69 8.89
C SER A 50 -3.26 11.24 7.74
N VAL A 51 -3.54 10.08 7.15
CA VAL A 51 -2.80 9.57 5.98
C VAL A 51 -3.11 10.43 4.75
N PHE A 52 -4.37 10.81 4.56
CA PHE A 52 -4.78 11.71 3.49
C PHE A 52 -4.13 13.10 3.61
N SER A 53 -4.07 13.66 4.83
CA SER A 53 -3.38 14.93 5.09
C SER A 53 -1.90 14.86 4.71
N PHE A 54 -1.21 13.77 5.06
CA PHE A 54 0.17 13.57 4.62
C PHE A 54 0.29 13.57 3.10
N GLY A 55 -0.62 12.87 2.41
CA GLY A 55 -0.69 12.87 0.96
C GLY A 55 -0.83 14.28 0.40
N ARG A 56 -1.72 15.10 0.98
CA ARG A 56 -1.93 16.50 0.60
C ARG A 56 -0.67 17.35 0.76
N ASP A 57 0.09 17.15 1.82
CA ASP A 57 1.23 18.01 2.18
C ASP A 57 2.52 17.61 1.44
N HIS A 58 2.71 16.32 1.16
CA HIS A 58 3.97 15.78 0.65
C HIS A 58 3.86 15.08 -0.71
N GLY A 59 2.67 14.64 -1.08
CA GLY A 59 2.41 13.91 -2.31
C GLY A 59 2.36 14.83 -3.54
N ILE A 60 2.73 14.28 -4.70
CA ILE A 60 2.58 14.97 -5.98
C ILE A 60 1.10 15.29 -6.23
N PHE A 61 0.77 16.58 -6.31
CA PHE A 61 -0.62 17.07 -6.38
C PHE A 61 -1.52 16.46 -5.28
N GLY A 62 -0.96 16.24 -4.09
CA GLY A 62 -1.68 15.69 -2.95
C GLY A 62 -1.87 14.16 -2.96
N ARG A 63 -1.21 13.43 -3.87
CA ARG A 63 -1.44 11.99 -4.09
C ARG A 63 -0.34 11.12 -3.48
N ILE A 64 -0.75 9.97 -2.96
CA ILE A 64 0.12 8.86 -2.56
C ILE A 64 0.05 7.80 -3.65
N LEU A 65 1.17 7.50 -4.30
CA LEU A 65 1.21 6.53 -5.41
C LEU A 65 1.45 5.09 -4.94
N ASN A 66 1.86 4.89 -3.68
CA ASN A 66 1.99 3.56 -3.09
C ASN A 66 0.70 2.76 -3.28
N GLN A 67 0.82 1.47 -3.56
CA GLN A 67 -0.33 0.59 -3.76
C GLN A 67 -1.18 0.44 -2.50
N THR A 68 -0.53 0.51 -1.33
CA THR A 68 -1.19 0.44 -0.03
C THR A 68 -0.34 1.11 1.05
N VAL A 69 -1.00 1.54 2.13
CA VAL A 69 -0.40 2.09 3.35
C VAL A 69 -0.75 1.17 4.52
N ILE A 70 0.19 0.34 4.97
CA ILE A 70 -0.02 -0.62 6.06
C ILE A 70 0.06 0.10 7.41
N VAL A 71 -0.94 -0.12 8.27
CA VAL A 71 -0.90 0.35 9.66
C VAL A 71 -0.04 -0.62 10.47
N THR A 72 1.21 -0.28 10.72
CA THR A 72 2.21 -1.20 11.30
C THR A 72 1.75 -1.78 12.64
N GLN A 73 1.11 -0.97 13.48
CA GLN A 73 0.60 -1.38 14.79
C GLN A 73 -0.57 -2.37 14.73
N SER A 74 -1.20 -2.54 13.56
CA SER A 74 -2.31 -3.48 13.37
C SER A 74 -1.86 -4.88 12.97
N LEU A 75 -0.59 -5.05 12.56
CA LEU A 75 -0.08 -6.33 12.09
C LEU A 75 0.04 -7.32 13.26
N ALA A 76 -0.55 -8.50 13.07
CA ALA A 76 -0.36 -9.63 13.98
C ALA A 76 -0.19 -10.93 13.19
N LEU A 77 0.63 -11.82 13.75
CA LEU A 77 0.83 -13.17 13.27
C LEU A 77 0.18 -14.13 14.26
N LYS A 78 -0.86 -14.84 13.82
CA LYS A 78 -1.49 -15.92 14.60
C LYS A 78 -0.79 -17.23 14.21
N GLY A 79 -0.21 -17.89 15.21
CA GLY A 79 0.66 -19.04 14.98
C GLY A 79 1.90 -18.61 14.18
N ASP A 80 2.17 -19.31 13.08
CA ASP A 80 3.31 -19.02 12.20
C ASP A 80 2.90 -18.80 10.73
N ARG A 81 1.60 -18.82 10.42
CA ARG A 81 1.09 -18.87 9.04
C ARG A 81 -0.14 -18.03 8.76
N GLU A 82 -0.66 -17.28 9.72
CA GLU A 82 -1.83 -16.41 9.51
C GLU A 82 -1.49 -14.98 9.87
N VAL A 83 -1.50 -14.09 8.88
CA VAL A 83 -1.17 -12.66 9.06
C VAL A 83 -2.44 -11.84 8.95
N VAL A 84 -2.78 -11.15 10.04
CA VAL A 84 -3.90 -10.22 10.07
C VAL A 84 -3.39 -8.79 10.18
N GLY A 85 -4.20 -7.85 9.70
CA GLY A 85 -3.89 -6.43 9.84
C GLY A 85 -4.86 -5.52 9.11
N MET A 86 -4.49 -4.26 9.05
CA MET A 86 -5.25 -3.19 8.42
C MET A 86 -4.35 -2.35 7.52
N CYS A 87 -4.92 -1.88 6.41
CA CYS A 87 -4.27 -0.90 5.56
C CYS A 87 -5.26 0.13 5.01
N PHE A 88 -4.71 1.27 4.60
CA PHE A 88 -5.43 2.26 3.81
C PHE A 88 -5.05 2.12 2.34
N THR A 89 -6.02 2.39 1.48
CA THR A 89 -5.83 2.40 0.03
C THR A 89 -5.89 3.85 -0.45
N PRO A 90 -4.83 4.42 -1.04
CA PRO A 90 -4.87 5.74 -1.65
C PRO A 90 -5.47 5.66 -3.06
N GLN A 91 -6.80 5.45 -3.15
CA GLN A 91 -7.46 5.09 -4.41
C GLN A 91 -7.27 6.10 -5.56
N ASP A 92 -7.05 7.38 -5.24
CA ASP A 92 -6.84 8.45 -6.22
C ASP A 92 -5.41 8.45 -6.82
N GLY A 93 -4.46 7.78 -6.17
CA GLY A 93 -3.05 7.75 -6.56
C GLY A 93 -2.57 6.39 -7.03
N ASN A 94 -2.93 5.31 -6.34
CA ASN A 94 -2.46 3.96 -6.69
C ASN A 94 -2.95 3.50 -8.08
N SER A 95 -4.17 3.88 -8.45
CA SER A 95 -4.80 3.55 -9.72
C SER A 95 -4.07 4.19 -10.91
N LEU A 96 -3.51 5.40 -10.73
CA LEU A 96 -2.68 6.07 -11.72
C LEU A 96 -1.40 5.29 -11.98
N LEU A 97 -0.69 4.89 -10.91
CA LEU A 97 0.52 4.07 -11.04
C LEU A 97 0.21 2.75 -11.76
N SER A 98 -0.87 2.07 -11.37
CA SER A 98 -1.28 0.81 -12.01
C SER A 98 -1.61 0.98 -13.49
N SER A 99 -2.29 2.08 -13.86
CA SER A 99 -2.64 2.38 -15.26
C SER A 99 -1.40 2.68 -16.11
N ILE A 100 -0.46 3.47 -15.57
CA ILE A 100 0.82 3.76 -16.24
C ILE A 100 1.63 2.47 -16.41
N ALA A 101 1.75 1.67 -15.35
CA ALA A 101 2.48 0.40 -15.39
C ALA A 101 1.89 -0.57 -16.43
N ALA A 102 0.56 -0.69 -16.49
CA ALA A 102 -0.11 -1.54 -17.49
C ALA A 102 0.09 -1.01 -18.93
N THR A 103 0.06 0.31 -19.12
CA THR A 103 0.31 0.93 -20.43
C THR A 103 1.75 0.71 -20.88
N LEU A 104 2.73 0.92 -19.99
CA LEU A 104 4.14 0.68 -20.29
C LEU A 104 4.43 -0.80 -20.52
N TRP A 105 3.78 -1.70 -19.79
CA TRP A 105 3.87 -3.14 -20.05
C TRP A 105 3.39 -3.49 -21.46
N PHE A 106 2.30 -2.87 -21.92
CA PHE A 106 1.77 -3.11 -23.27
C PHE A 106 2.68 -2.56 -24.37
N LEU A 107 3.28 -1.38 -24.17
CA LEU A 107 4.11 -0.71 -25.18
C LEU A 107 5.57 -1.19 -25.19
N ASP A 108 6.13 -1.47 -24.02
CA ASP A 108 7.55 -1.65 -23.76
C ASP A 108 7.78 -2.78 -22.74
N SER A 109 7.20 -3.96 -22.97
CA SER A 109 7.16 -5.06 -21.98
C SER A 109 8.51 -5.45 -21.38
N ASP A 110 9.61 -5.36 -22.14
CA ASP A 110 10.95 -5.73 -21.67
C ASP A 110 11.61 -4.65 -20.77
N SER A 111 11.13 -3.40 -20.82
CA SER A 111 11.75 -2.26 -20.11
C SER A 111 10.77 -1.45 -19.27
N TYR A 112 9.53 -1.92 -19.10
CA TYR A 112 8.48 -1.14 -18.43
C TYR A 112 8.84 -0.74 -16.99
N GLU A 113 9.61 -1.57 -16.25
CA GLU A 113 10.06 -1.22 -14.90
C GLU A 113 11.06 -0.07 -14.91
N GLU A 114 11.99 -0.04 -15.87
CA GLU A 114 12.93 1.07 -16.06
C GLU A 114 12.18 2.36 -16.44
N ARG A 115 11.13 2.22 -17.23
CA ARG A 115 10.25 3.35 -17.61
C ARG A 115 9.41 3.87 -16.44
N LEU A 116 9.27 3.11 -15.36
CA LEU A 116 8.63 3.55 -14.11
C LEU A 116 9.60 4.26 -13.15
N GLU A 117 10.92 4.26 -13.39
CA GLU A 117 11.92 4.94 -12.54
C GLU A 117 11.56 6.41 -12.22
N PRO A 118 11.06 7.24 -13.17
CA PRO A 118 10.69 8.62 -12.87
C PRO A 118 9.60 8.76 -11.80
N LEU A 119 8.81 7.70 -11.54
CA LEU A 119 7.77 7.72 -10.52
C LEU A 119 8.28 7.31 -9.13
N LYS A 120 9.44 6.66 -9.03
CA LYS A 120 9.98 6.18 -7.74
C LYS A 120 10.16 7.27 -6.68
N PRO A 121 10.56 8.51 -6.99
CA PRO A 121 10.65 9.58 -5.99
C PRO A 121 9.32 9.89 -5.29
N TYR A 122 8.19 9.50 -5.87
CA TYR A 122 6.85 9.72 -5.32
C TYR A 122 6.33 8.52 -4.51
N PHE A 123 7.16 7.51 -4.27
CA PHE A 123 6.83 6.39 -3.38
C PHE A 123 7.36 6.65 -1.98
N PHE A 124 6.46 6.63 -1.00
CA PHE A 124 6.81 6.80 0.39
C PHE A 124 7.14 5.45 1.04
N LYS A 125 8.21 5.39 1.81
CA LYS A 125 8.49 4.24 2.68
C LYS A 125 7.66 4.30 3.98
N GLU A 126 7.52 5.51 4.52
CA GLU A 126 6.77 5.78 5.74
C GLU A 126 5.91 7.03 5.56
N ILE A 127 4.71 6.98 6.14
CA ILE A 127 3.67 8.03 6.13
C ILE A 127 3.27 8.39 7.55
#